data_AF-A0A4Y2FVS0-F1
#
_entry.id   AF-A0A4Y2FVS0-F1
#
_cell.length_a   1.000
_cell.length_b   1.000
_cell.length_c   1.000
_cell.angle_alpha   90.00
_cell.angle_beta   90.00
_cell.angle_gamma   90.00
#
_symmetry.space_group_name_H-M   'P 1'
#
loop_
_entity.id
_entity.type
_entity.pdbx_description
1 polymer ?
#
loop_
_entity_poly.entity_id
_entity_poly.type
_entity_poly.pdbx_seq_one_letter_code
_entity_poly.pdbx_strand_id
1 'polypeptide(L)'
;MRLGLLSTAVVGDRFGVSDRAVAAIALSVLHDVGHITSNNSDLVVDENKLRREKAKVRKDLKFQALSEAQASPLKGLYFDGRKDSTLIEERVDIKRYTIKAKEERLCHIEELGSRYITHLSPSFGTAKQISVTIIGYFEGITRDLSQLLAISCDSTSVNTGWKSDVIRCLELKLGEPLQWVICLLHFNEHLL
;
A
#
# COMPACT_ATOMS: atom_id res chain seq x y z
N MET A 1 -12.78 -34.56 6.16
CA MET A 1 -11.83 -33.97 5.18
C MET A 1 -12.17 -32.49 5.06
N ARG A 2 -11.20 -31.55 5.20
CA ARG A 2 -11.46 -30.12 4.98
C ARG A 2 -11.17 -29.78 3.52
N LEU A 3 -12.12 -29.16 2.81
CA LEU A 3 -11.92 -28.70 1.44
C LEU A 3 -10.98 -27.47 1.44
N GLY A 4 -9.93 -27.50 0.62
CA GLY A 4 -9.13 -26.31 0.34
C GLY A 4 -9.85 -25.42 -0.69
N LEU A 5 -10.14 -24.17 -0.36
CA LEU A 5 -10.81 -23.21 -1.25
C LEU A 5 -9.85 -22.22 -1.92
N LEU A 6 -8.56 -22.56 -2.01
CA LEU A 6 -7.51 -21.67 -2.50
C LEU A 6 -7.85 -21.09 -3.88
N SER A 7 -8.08 -21.96 -4.88
CA SER A 7 -8.36 -21.52 -6.26
C SER A 7 -9.65 -20.69 -6.35
N THR A 8 -10.71 -21.12 -5.65
CA THR A 8 -11.99 -20.42 -5.60
C THR A 8 -11.86 -19.03 -4.97
N ALA A 9 -11.08 -18.91 -3.89
CA ALA A 9 -10.81 -17.65 -3.23
C ALA A 9 -10.00 -16.69 -4.13
N VAL A 10 -8.94 -17.18 -4.77
CA VAL A 10 -8.10 -16.41 -5.71
C VAL A 10 -8.93 -15.87 -6.88
N VAL A 11 -9.73 -16.73 -7.51
CA VAL A 11 -10.59 -16.34 -8.64
C VAL A 11 -11.66 -15.34 -8.19
N GLY A 12 -12.32 -15.60 -7.06
CA GLY A 12 -13.33 -14.70 -6.51
C GLY A 12 -12.80 -13.29 -6.22
N ASP A 13 -11.56 -13.19 -5.72
CA ASP A 13 -10.90 -11.89 -5.51
C ASP A 13 -10.47 -11.23 -6.82
N ARG A 14 -9.91 -11.99 -7.76
CA ARG A 14 -9.48 -11.47 -9.07
C ARG A 14 -10.61 -10.79 -9.83
N PHE A 15 -11.80 -11.35 -9.78
CA PHE A 15 -12.98 -10.82 -10.49
C PHE A 15 -13.85 -9.89 -9.63
N GLY A 16 -13.47 -9.61 -8.37
CA GLY A 16 -14.23 -8.74 -7.49
C GLY A 16 -15.64 -9.25 -7.17
N VAL A 17 -15.87 -10.57 -7.23
CA VAL A 17 -17.19 -11.17 -7.03
C VAL A 17 -17.48 -11.27 -5.53
N SER A 18 -18.75 -11.04 -5.14
CA SER A 18 -19.17 -11.13 -3.74
C SER A 18 -18.94 -12.53 -3.17
N ASP A 19 -18.52 -12.59 -1.91
CA ASP A 19 -18.21 -13.86 -1.24
C ASP A 19 -19.42 -14.81 -1.24
N ARG A 20 -20.63 -14.25 -1.11
CA ARG A 20 -21.89 -14.98 -1.19
C ARG A 20 -22.12 -15.63 -2.55
N ALA A 21 -21.89 -14.88 -3.64
CA ALA A 21 -22.08 -15.40 -5.00
C ALA A 21 -21.06 -16.50 -5.32
N VAL A 22 -19.80 -16.29 -4.94
CA VAL A 22 -18.74 -17.31 -5.12
C VAL A 22 -19.04 -18.56 -4.29
N ALA A 23 -19.52 -18.42 -3.05
CA ALA A 23 -19.93 -19.55 -2.22
C ALA A 23 -21.12 -20.32 -2.83
N ALA A 24 -22.12 -19.63 -3.37
CA ALA A 24 -23.26 -20.26 -4.04
C ALA A 24 -22.84 -21.05 -5.29
N ILE A 25 -21.94 -20.50 -6.11
CA ILE A 25 -21.38 -21.19 -7.28
C ILE A 25 -20.57 -22.41 -6.85
N ALA A 26 -19.71 -22.28 -5.83
CA ALA A 26 -18.95 -23.41 -5.31
C ALA A 26 -19.88 -24.50 -4.76
N LEU A 27 -20.96 -24.11 -4.08
CA LEU A 27 -21.96 -25.03 -3.53
C LEU A 27 -22.72 -25.76 -4.63
N SER A 28 -23.14 -25.08 -5.70
CA SER A 28 -23.85 -25.71 -6.82
C SER A 28 -22.95 -26.73 -7.52
N VAL A 29 -21.69 -26.37 -7.80
CA VAL A 29 -20.72 -27.31 -8.40
C VAL A 29 -20.51 -28.52 -7.51
N LEU A 30 -20.35 -28.34 -6.19
CA LEU A 30 -20.18 -29.44 -5.24
C LEU A 30 -21.40 -30.37 -5.14
N HIS A 31 -22.59 -29.81 -5.34
CA HIS A 31 -23.83 -30.59 -5.41
C HIS A 31 -23.91 -31.40 -6.72
N ASP A 32 -23.59 -30.79 -7.86
CA ASP A 32 -23.63 -31.45 -9.18
C ASP A 32 -22.63 -32.62 -9.28
N VAL A 33 -21.46 -32.50 -8.64
CA VAL A 33 -20.46 -33.59 -8.57
C VAL A 33 -20.74 -34.61 -7.44
N GLY A 34 -21.84 -34.47 -6.71
CA GLY A 34 -22.28 -35.41 -5.68
C GLY A 34 -21.48 -35.38 -4.37
N HIS A 35 -20.66 -34.35 -4.16
CA HIS A 35 -19.90 -34.16 -2.92
C HIS A 35 -20.74 -33.56 -1.78
N ILE A 36 -21.84 -32.89 -2.13
CA ILE A 36 -22.86 -32.43 -1.19
C ILE A 36 -24.18 -33.07 -1.60
N THR A 37 -24.81 -33.71 -0.64
CA THR A 37 -26.16 -34.29 -0.79
C THR A 37 -27.01 -33.88 0.39
N SER A 38 -28.31 -34.17 0.35
CA SER A 38 -29.20 -33.92 1.49
C SER A 38 -28.71 -34.55 2.79
N ASN A 39 -27.95 -35.65 2.69
CA ASN A 39 -27.51 -36.44 3.84
C ASN A 39 -26.04 -36.17 4.21
N ASN A 40 -25.29 -35.42 3.40
CA ASN A 40 -23.88 -35.11 3.64
C ASN A 40 -23.59 -33.62 3.36
N SER A 41 -23.38 -32.88 4.45
CA SER A 41 -23.11 -31.44 4.46
C SER A 41 -21.68 -31.07 4.86
N ASP A 42 -20.78 -32.04 4.94
CA ASP A 42 -19.43 -31.84 5.50
C ASP A 42 -18.58 -30.85 4.68
N LEU A 43 -18.85 -30.78 3.37
CA LEU A 43 -18.12 -29.96 2.40
C LEU A 43 -18.83 -28.64 2.04
N VAL A 44 -19.89 -28.28 2.75
CA VAL A 44 -20.63 -27.03 2.50
C VAL A 44 -19.71 -25.81 2.59
N VAL A 45 -19.73 -25.00 1.54
CA VAL A 45 -18.98 -23.74 1.46
C VAL A 45 -19.91 -22.60 1.83
N ASP A 46 -19.68 -22.00 3.00
CA ASP A 46 -20.36 -20.77 3.40
C ASP A 46 -19.50 -19.54 3.12
N GLU A 47 -20.14 -18.38 3.09
CA GLU A 47 -19.50 -17.08 2.86
C GLU A 47 -18.34 -16.81 3.85
N ASN A 48 -18.49 -17.18 5.13
CA ASN A 48 -17.45 -16.95 6.13
C ASN A 48 -16.26 -17.91 5.98
N LYS A 49 -16.48 -19.14 5.49
CA LYS A 49 -15.37 -20.03 5.07
C LYS A 49 -14.60 -19.38 3.92
N LEU A 50 -15.28 -18.94 2.87
CA LEU A 50 -14.62 -18.31 1.73
C LEU A 50 -13.87 -17.02 2.12
N ARG A 51 -14.50 -16.16 2.93
CA ARG A 51 -13.90 -14.91 3.42
C ARG A 51 -12.61 -15.16 4.21
N ARG A 52 -12.56 -16.21 5.04
CA ARG A 52 -11.35 -16.60 5.77
C ARG A 52 -10.24 -17.09 4.82
N GLU A 53 -10.59 -17.87 3.81
CA GLU A 53 -9.63 -18.35 2.83
C GLU A 53 -9.09 -17.20 1.96
N LYS A 54 -9.95 -16.29 1.50
CA LYS A 54 -9.52 -15.05 0.83
C LYS A 54 -8.56 -14.23 1.70
N ALA A 55 -8.84 -14.07 3.00
CA ALA A 55 -7.97 -13.35 3.91
C ALA A 55 -6.57 -14.00 4.03
N LYS A 56 -6.49 -15.34 4.07
CA LYS A 56 -5.20 -16.06 4.05
C LYS A 56 -4.46 -15.83 2.73
N VAL A 57 -5.15 -16.04 1.60
CA VAL A 57 -4.59 -15.84 0.25
C VAL A 57 -4.03 -14.43 0.07
N ARG A 58 -4.78 -13.40 0.48
CA ARG A 58 -4.32 -12.01 0.43
C ARG A 58 -3.07 -11.78 1.28
N LYS A 59 -3.01 -12.39 2.47
CA LYS A 59 -1.85 -12.29 3.36
C LYS A 59 -0.63 -12.95 2.73
N ASP A 60 -0.79 -14.15 2.17
CA ASP A 60 0.30 -14.92 1.55
C ASP A 60 0.81 -14.22 0.29
N LEU A 61 -0.08 -13.74 -0.58
CA LEU A 61 0.28 -12.95 -1.76
C LEU A 61 1.00 -11.65 -1.38
N LYS A 62 0.55 -10.97 -0.32
CA LYS A 62 1.23 -9.76 0.18
C LYS A 62 2.63 -10.09 0.68
N PHE A 63 2.81 -11.18 1.41
CA PHE A 63 4.12 -11.61 1.88
C PHE A 63 5.05 -11.98 0.72
N GLN A 64 4.55 -12.71 -0.26
CA GLN A 64 5.31 -13.06 -1.46
C GLN A 64 5.73 -11.81 -2.25
N ALA A 65 4.80 -10.88 -2.50
CA ALA A 65 5.09 -9.63 -3.18
C ALA A 65 6.14 -8.77 -2.43
N LEU A 66 6.08 -8.74 -1.09
CA LEU A 66 7.08 -8.07 -0.26
C LEU A 66 8.45 -8.75 -0.36
N SER A 67 8.51 -10.08 -0.34
CA SER A 67 9.75 -10.84 -0.49
C SER A 67 10.38 -10.62 -1.86
N GLU A 68 9.59 -10.66 -2.94
CA GLU A 68 10.04 -10.36 -4.30
C GLU A 68 10.52 -8.91 -4.42
N ALA A 69 9.84 -7.96 -3.76
CA ALA A 69 10.27 -6.56 -3.73
C ALA A 69 11.59 -6.35 -3.00
N GLN A 70 11.79 -7.03 -1.86
CA GLN A 70 13.03 -6.98 -1.08
C GLN A 70 14.21 -7.65 -1.79
N ALA A 71 13.96 -8.68 -2.61
CA ALA A 71 15.00 -9.36 -3.37
C ALA A 71 15.63 -8.46 -4.46
N SER A 72 14.89 -7.43 -4.92
CA SER A 72 15.35 -6.49 -5.92
C SER A 72 15.79 -5.16 -5.29
N PRO A 73 16.98 -4.65 -5.65
CA PRO A 73 17.43 -3.36 -5.13
C PRO A 73 16.55 -2.23 -5.65
N LEU A 74 16.15 -1.33 -4.73
CA LEU A 74 15.35 -0.16 -5.08
C LEU A 74 16.23 0.88 -5.75
N LYS A 75 16.10 1.03 -7.08
CA LYS A 75 16.93 1.97 -7.85
C LYS A 75 16.32 3.36 -7.97
N GLY A 76 14.99 3.49 -7.93
CA GLY A 76 14.35 4.78 -7.93
C GLY A 76 13.07 4.80 -7.12
N LEU A 77 12.82 5.94 -6.49
CA LEU A 77 11.69 6.16 -5.61
C LEU A 77 10.94 7.41 -6.02
N TYR A 78 9.69 7.24 -6.42
CA TYR A 78 8.80 8.34 -6.74
C TYR A 78 7.82 8.50 -5.59
N PHE A 79 7.58 9.74 -5.18
CA PHE A 79 6.58 10.00 -4.18
C PHE A 79 5.76 11.23 -4.52
N ASP A 80 4.49 11.18 -4.15
CA ASP A 80 3.56 12.29 -4.32
C ASP A 80 2.79 12.54 -3.03
N GLY A 81 2.57 13.82 -2.74
CA GLY A 81 2.02 14.29 -1.48
C GLY A 81 0.64 14.91 -1.66
N ARG A 82 -0.26 14.65 -0.70
CA ARG A 82 -1.53 15.35 -0.62
C ARG A 82 -1.87 15.68 0.83
N LYS A 83 -2.31 16.91 1.04
CA LYS A 83 -2.80 17.36 2.34
C LYS A 83 -4.32 17.28 2.38
N ASP A 84 -4.84 16.28 3.07
CA ASP A 84 -6.27 16.03 3.17
C ASP A 84 -6.83 16.48 4.51
N SER A 85 -8.06 17.02 4.50
CA SER A 85 -8.78 17.31 5.74
C SER A 85 -9.47 16.05 6.23
N THR A 86 -9.05 15.54 7.38
CA THR A 86 -9.64 14.37 8.03
C THR A 86 -10.37 14.77 9.32
N LEU A 87 -11.36 13.99 9.71
CA LEU A 87 -12.08 14.19 10.97
C LEU A 87 -11.38 13.38 12.06
N ILE A 88 -10.98 14.04 13.14
CA ILE A 88 -10.40 13.39 14.32
C ILE A 88 -11.29 13.60 15.54
N GLU A 89 -11.29 12.61 16.43
CA GLU A 89 -11.93 12.71 17.75
C GLU A 89 -10.94 13.33 18.73
N GLU A 90 -11.25 14.53 19.22
CA GLU A 90 -10.51 15.17 20.30
C GLU A 90 -11.28 14.97 21.61
N ARG A 91 -10.59 14.49 22.64
CA ARG A 91 -11.15 14.35 23.99
C ARG A 91 -10.73 15.52 24.84
N VAL A 92 -11.71 16.28 25.30
CA VAL A 92 -11.53 17.33 26.30
C VAL A 92 -12.40 16.95 27.51
N ASP A 93 -11.73 16.67 28.62
CA ASP A 93 -12.30 16.07 29.83
C ASP A 93 -13.04 14.75 29.55
N ILE A 94 -14.38 14.75 29.66
CA ILE A 94 -15.27 13.60 29.46
C ILE A 94 -15.95 13.66 28.08
N LYS A 95 -15.87 14.80 27.38
CA LYS A 95 -16.59 15.03 26.12
C LYS A 95 -15.69 14.75 24.92
N ARG A 96 -16.31 14.20 23.88
CA ARG A 96 -15.68 13.89 22.59
C ARG A 96 -16.16 14.89 21.55
N TYR A 97 -15.23 15.59 20.93
CA TYR A 97 -15.51 16.54 19.86
C TYR A 97 -14.94 16.02 18.56
N THR A 98 -15.67 16.22 17.46
CA THR A 98 -15.15 15.95 16.12
C THR A 98 -14.58 17.24 15.56
N ILE A 99 -13.29 17.26 15.28
CA ILE A 99 -12.61 18.40 14.67
C ILE A 99 -12.02 18.00 13.32
N LYS A 100 -11.91 18.97 12.41
CA LYS A 100 -11.20 18.79 11.13
C LYS A 100 -9.73 19.09 11.35
N ALA A 101 -8.88 18.09 11.14
CA ALA A 101 -7.43 18.23 11.12
C ALA A 101 -6.90 18.04 9.69
N LYS A 102 -5.80 18.71 9.36
CA LYS A 102 -5.11 18.47 8.09
C LYS A 102 -4.07 17.37 8.29
N GLU A 103 -4.19 16.29 7.54
CA GLU A 103 -3.27 15.16 7.53
C GLU A 103 -2.44 15.19 6.26
N GLU A 104 -1.13 14.98 6.39
CA GLU A 104 -0.24 14.81 5.24
C GLU A 104 -0.23 13.35 4.84
N ARG A 105 -0.36 13.07 3.53
CA ARG A 105 -0.33 11.73 2.98
C ARG A 105 0.65 11.68 1.83
N LEU A 106 1.56 10.71 1.86
CA LEU A 106 2.55 10.47 0.84
C LEU A 106 2.32 9.10 0.23
N CYS A 107 2.13 9.01 -1.09
CA CYS A 107 2.18 7.75 -1.81
C CYS A 107 3.59 7.52 -2.36
N HIS A 108 4.05 6.28 -2.35
CA HIS A 108 5.37 5.89 -2.83
C HIS A 108 5.25 4.82 -3.91
N ILE A 109 5.95 5.05 -5.01
CA ILE A 109 6.01 4.17 -6.17
C ILE A 109 7.48 3.91 -6.48
N GLU A 110 7.79 2.67 -6.81
CA GLU A 110 9.11 2.25 -7.26
C GLU A 110 9.30 2.53 -8.74
N GLU A 111 10.46 3.10 -9.09
CA GLU A 111 10.86 3.28 -10.48
C GLU A 111 11.62 2.06 -11.02
N LEU A 112 11.25 1.72 -12.25
CA LEU A 112 11.15 0.39 -12.88
C LEU A 112 9.92 -0.41 -12.43
N GLY A 113 8.93 -0.46 -13.30
CA GLY A 113 7.70 -1.26 -13.13
C GLY A 113 6.55 -0.54 -12.42
N SER A 114 6.75 0.73 -12.02
CA SER A 114 5.73 1.59 -11.39
C SER A 114 4.97 0.88 -10.25
N ARG A 115 5.69 0.05 -9.49
CA ARG A 115 5.09 -0.77 -8.43
C ARG A 115 4.76 0.11 -7.24
N TYR A 116 3.51 0.08 -6.81
CA TYR A 116 3.09 0.73 -5.58
C TYR A 116 3.81 0.09 -4.38
N ILE A 117 4.46 0.92 -3.57
CA ILE A 117 5.16 0.48 -2.36
C ILE A 117 4.23 0.62 -1.15
N THR A 118 3.84 1.86 -0.82
CA THR A 118 3.08 2.16 0.39
C THR A 118 2.49 3.57 0.38
N HIS A 119 1.63 3.83 1.35
CA HIS A 119 1.25 5.17 1.79
C HIS A 119 1.88 5.44 3.16
N LEU A 120 2.33 6.66 3.38
CA LEU A 120 2.87 7.13 4.65
C LEU A 120 2.10 8.39 5.08
N SER A 121 1.78 8.49 6.37
CA SER A 121 1.20 9.69 6.97
C SER A 121 2.22 10.32 7.92
N PRO A 122 3.15 11.17 7.45
CA PRO A 122 4.07 11.87 8.34
C PRO A 122 3.29 12.81 9.26
N SER A 123 3.75 12.96 10.50
CA SER A 123 3.06 13.80 11.50
C SER A 123 3.01 15.28 11.09
N PHE A 124 4.00 15.73 10.30
CA PHE A 124 4.10 17.10 9.80
C PHE A 124 4.63 17.10 8.36
N GLY A 125 4.17 18.06 7.57
CA GLY A 125 4.59 18.26 6.18
C GLY A 125 5.93 18.99 6.04
N THR A 126 6.84 18.79 6.99
CA THR A 126 8.19 19.38 6.91
C THR A 126 9.13 18.40 6.24
N ALA A 127 10.09 18.92 5.48
CA ALA A 127 11.07 18.10 4.76
C ALA A 127 11.81 17.09 5.67
N LYS A 128 12.19 17.53 6.86
CA LYS A 128 12.83 16.69 7.88
C LYS A 128 11.92 15.56 8.36
N GLN A 129 10.64 15.85 8.64
CA GLN A 129 9.72 14.82 9.12
C GLN A 129 9.38 13.82 8.01
N ILE A 130 9.17 14.31 6.79
CA ILE A 130 8.91 13.49 5.62
C ILE A 130 10.08 12.53 5.37
N SER A 131 11.31 13.05 5.28
CA SER A 131 12.51 12.23 5.05
C SER A 131 12.70 11.17 6.15
N VAL A 132 12.57 11.55 7.43
CA VAL A 132 12.63 10.59 8.56
C VAL A 132 11.57 9.50 8.44
N THR A 133 10.34 9.86 8.08
CA THR A 133 9.25 8.90 7.90
C THR A 133 9.52 7.94 6.73
N ILE A 134 10.08 8.42 5.62
CA ILE A 134 10.47 7.59 4.47
C ILE A 134 11.57 6.61 4.87
N ILE A 135 12.66 7.10 5.45
CA ILE A 135 13.80 6.28 5.87
C ILE A 135 13.36 5.22 6.89
N GLY A 136 12.62 5.62 7.92
CA GLY A 136 12.15 4.71 8.96
C GLY A 136 11.22 3.62 8.44
N TYR A 137 10.44 3.89 7.40
CA TYR A 137 9.65 2.86 6.73
C TYR A 137 10.53 1.80 6.07
N PHE A 138 11.51 2.21 5.24
CA PHE A 138 12.39 1.28 4.53
C PHE A 138 13.31 0.50 5.48
N GLU A 139 13.82 1.14 6.54
CA GLU A 139 14.53 0.47 7.63
C GLU A 139 13.64 -0.58 8.31
N GLY A 140 12.37 -0.25 8.59
CA GLY A 140 11.41 -1.16 9.24
C GLY A 140 11.03 -2.38 8.42
N ILE A 141 11.02 -2.27 7.09
CA ILE A 141 10.84 -3.42 6.17
C ILE A 141 12.16 -4.05 5.73
N THR A 142 13.28 -3.70 6.38
CA THR A 142 14.62 -4.22 6.09
C THR A 142 14.99 -4.12 4.60
N ARG A 143 14.54 -3.07 3.91
CA ARG A 143 14.80 -2.85 2.48
C ARG A 143 15.91 -1.82 2.36
N ASP A 144 17.01 -2.24 1.73
CA ASP A 144 18.19 -1.41 1.58
C ASP A 144 17.93 -0.25 0.60
N LEU A 145 18.35 0.95 1.02
CA LEU A 145 18.30 2.18 0.24
C LEU A 145 19.66 2.60 -0.32
N SER A 146 20.75 1.86 0.00
CA SER A 146 22.10 2.19 -0.47
C SER A 146 22.24 2.24 -2.00
N GLN A 147 21.37 1.51 -2.70
CA GLN A 147 21.36 1.45 -4.17
C GLN A 147 20.33 2.39 -4.81
N LEU A 148 19.74 3.30 -4.03
CA LEU A 148 18.80 4.29 -4.55
C LEU A 148 19.57 5.33 -5.38
N LEU A 149 19.25 5.40 -6.67
CA LEU A 149 19.93 6.29 -7.62
C LEU A 149 19.06 7.48 -8.01
N ALA A 150 17.74 7.31 -8.03
CA ALA A 150 16.83 8.32 -8.57
C ALA A 150 15.68 8.63 -7.61
N ILE A 151 15.25 9.89 -7.61
CA ILE A 151 14.08 10.35 -6.86
C ILE A 151 13.22 11.28 -7.70
N SER A 152 11.90 11.15 -7.60
CA SER A 152 10.93 12.06 -8.23
C SER A 152 9.87 12.46 -7.23
N CYS A 153 9.47 13.72 -7.31
CA CYS A 153 8.38 14.31 -6.54
C CYS A 153 7.84 15.55 -7.26
N ASP A 154 6.76 16.11 -6.72
CA ASP A 154 6.29 17.44 -7.13
C ASP A 154 7.36 18.52 -6.84
N SER A 155 7.29 19.65 -7.54
CA SER A 155 8.26 20.74 -7.42
C SER A 155 7.95 21.71 -6.27
N THR A 156 7.34 21.21 -5.20
CA THR A 156 7.04 22.05 -4.03
C THR A 156 8.32 22.42 -3.28
N SER A 157 8.32 23.59 -2.65
CA SER A 157 9.49 24.08 -1.89
C SER A 157 9.89 23.17 -0.72
N VAL A 158 8.98 22.34 -0.22
CA VAL A 158 9.28 21.33 0.81
C VAL A 158 10.10 20.19 0.22
N ASN A 159 9.82 19.81 -1.03
CA ASN A 159 10.42 18.65 -1.67
C ASN A 159 11.72 18.98 -2.42
N THR A 160 11.81 20.16 -3.04
CA THR A 160 12.93 20.56 -3.92
C THR A 160 13.52 21.95 -3.58
N GLY A 161 13.26 22.48 -2.39
CA GLY A 161 13.72 23.80 -1.96
C GLY A 161 15.19 23.87 -1.49
N TRP A 162 15.84 24.99 -1.79
CA TRP A 162 17.25 25.24 -1.45
C TRP A 162 17.62 25.15 0.05
N LYS A 163 16.66 25.25 0.98
CA LYS A 163 16.88 25.08 2.43
C LYS A 163 16.32 23.76 2.93
N SER A 164 17.18 22.74 2.97
CA SER A 164 16.90 21.46 3.66
C SER A 164 15.59 20.81 3.20
N ASP A 165 15.42 20.67 1.90
CA ASP A 165 14.29 19.95 1.32
C ASP A 165 14.36 18.42 1.54
N VAL A 166 13.30 17.72 1.13
CA VAL A 166 13.22 16.26 1.30
C VAL A 166 14.35 15.56 0.58
N ILE A 167 14.65 15.93 -0.67
CA ILE A 167 15.70 15.31 -1.48
C ILE A 167 17.05 15.44 -0.76
N ARG A 168 17.41 16.64 -0.35
CA ARG A 168 18.64 16.94 0.37
C ARG A 168 18.72 16.21 1.70
N CYS A 169 17.63 16.13 2.45
CA CYS A 169 17.59 15.36 3.68
C CYS A 169 17.85 13.86 3.44
N LEU A 170 17.33 13.30 2.34
CA LEU A 170 17.59 11.92 1.95
C LEU A 170 19.05 11.71 1.52
N GLU A 171 19.59 12.57 0.64
CA GLU A 171 21.00 12.53 0.23
C GLU A 171 21.96 12.57 1.43
N LEU A 172 21.72 13.48 2.38
CA LEU A 172 22.54 13.59 3.59
C LEU A 172 22.51 12.34 4.46
N LYS A 173 21.37 11.63 4.49
CA LYS A 173 21.25 10.38 5.23
C LYS A 173 21.91 9.21 4.50
N LEU A 174 21.78 9.15 3.17
CA LEU A 174 22.34 8.11 2.32
C LEU A 174 23.85 8.27 2.11
N GLY A 175 24.37 9.50 2.20
CA GLY A 175 25.77 9.82 1.98
C GLY A 175 26.15 9.97 0.50
N GLU A 176 25.17 9.93 -0.41
CA GLU A 176 25.38 10.00 -1.86
C GLU A 176 24.35 10.92 -2.53
N PRO A 177 24.69 11.59 -3.64
CA PRO A 177 23.76 12.43 -4.38
C PRO A 177 22.71 11.58 -5.13
N LEU A 178 21.48 12.09 -5.20
CA LEU A 178 20.38 11.42 -5.91
C LEU A 178 20.11 12.11 -7.25
N GLN A 179 19.87 11.33 -8.30
CA GLN A 179 19.40 11.86 -9.58
C GLN A 179 17.96 12.31 -9.43
N TRP A 180 17.73 13.63 -9.53
CA TRP A 180 16.38 14.16 -9.57
C TRP A 180 15.76 13.91 -10.93
N VAL A 181 14.61 13.24 -10.93
CA VAL A 181 13.72 13.08 -12.07
C VAL A 181 12.58 14.08 -11.91
N ILE A 182 12.45 14.99 -12.87
CA ILE A 182 11.45 16.05 -12.82
C ILE A 182 10.08 15.46 -13.16
N CYS A 183 9.08 15.76 -12.33
CA CYS A 183 7.70 15.42 -12.62
C CYS A 183 7.21 16.19 -13.86
N LEU A 184 7.02 15.50 -15.00
CA LEU A 184 6.58 16.12 -16.24
C LEU A 184 5.18 16.74 -16.16
N LEU A 185 4.30 16.19 -15.31
CA LEU A 185 2.96 16.76 -15.09
C LEU A 185 3.05 18.17 -14.50
N HIS A 186 3.83 18.33 -13.42
CA HIS A 186 4.04 19.62 -12.78
C HIS A 186 4.92 20.57 -13.63
N PHE A 187 5.86 20.04 -14.42
CA PHE A 187 6.65 20.87 -15.35
C PHE A 187 5.77 21.63 -16.35
N ASN A 188 4.70 21.00 -16.85
CA ASN A 188 3.78 21.63 -17.79
C ASN A 188 2.93 22.74 -17.16
N GLU A 189 2.69 22.72 -15.84
CA GLU A 189 1.96 23.78 -15.14
C GLU A 189 2.73 25.10 -15.11
N HIS A 190 4.06 25.05 -15.25
CA HIS A 190 4.92 26.24 -15.29
C HIS A 190 5.12 26.84 -16.69
N LEU A 191 4.62 26.17 -17.74
CA LEU A 191 4.73 26.62 -19.13
C LEU A 191 3.48 27.34 -19.64
N LEU A 192 2.43 27.46 -18.82
CA LEU A 192 1.18 28.18 -19.10
C LEU A 192 1.08 29.45 -18.25
#